data_AF-A0A7C9L7N4-F1
#
_entry.id   AF-A0A7C9L7N4-F1
#
_cell.length_a   1.000
_cell.length_b   1.000
_cell.length_c   1.000
_cell.angle_alpha   90.00
_cell.angle_beta   90.00
_cell.angle_gamma   90.00
#
_symmetry.space_group_name_H-M   'P 1'
#
loop_
_entity.id
_entity.type
_entity.pdbx_description
1 polymer ?
#
loop_
_entity_poly.entity_id
_entity_poly.type
_entity_poly.pdbx_seq_one_letter_code
_entity_poly.pdbx_strand_id
1 'polypeptide(L)'
;MDIKEFIKEAIGAIAEATIELQTEFEETGTIINPPVSVKERDLYEEGGIGSTYRRVEVIEFDIAVTASGETAGGGKAGLRILSVEAGIDGKHSQQSEEASRVKFSVPVSLSPSGAEATNREATEAHRNRVSEARAKRRQAQTPRRSYWP
;
A
#
# COMPACT_ATOMS: atom_id res chain seq x y z
N MET A 1 21.28 -10.49 -9.78
CA MET A 1 19.90 -10.58 -9.28
C MET A 1 18.96 -10.92 -10.41
N ASP A 2 18.01 -11.84 -10.20
CA ASP A 2 16.94 -12.08 -11.16
C ASP A 2 15.80 -11.06 -11.03
N ILE A 3 14.88 -11.02 -11.99
CA ILE A 3 13.77 -10.04 -11.97
C ILE A 3 12.85 -10.21 -10.75
N LYS A 4 12.69 -11.43 -10.25
CA LYS A 4 11.79 -11.75 -9.14
C LYS A 4 12.36 -11.26 -7.81
N GLU A 5 13.64 -11.51 -7.58
CA GLU A 5 14.39 -11.05 -6.41
C GLU A 5 14.32 -9.53 -6.30
N PHE A 6 14.58 -8.83 -7.40
CA PHE A 6 14.52 -7.37 -7.44
C PHE A 6 13.15 -6.80 -7.09
N ILE A 7 12.08 -7.34 -7.69
CA ILE A 7 10.73 -6.86 -7.39
C ILE A 7 10.41 -7.06 -5.91
N LYS A 8 10.81 -8.21 -5.33
CA LYS A 8 10.60 -8.48 -3.91
C LYS A 8 11.36 -7.51 -3.02
N GLU A 9 12.64 -7.26 -3.32
CA GLU A 9 13.47 -6.35 -2.55
C GLU A 9 12.98 -4.91 -2.67
N ALA A 10 12.64 -4.44 -3.88
CA ALA A 10 12.17 -3.09 -4.10
C ALA A 10 10.83 -2.80 -3.38
N ILE A 11 9.84 -3.69 -3.54
CA ILE A 11 8.55 -3.54 -2.85
C ILE A 11 8.72 -3.70 -1.34
N GLY A 12 9.57 -4.64 -0.89
CA GLY A 12 9.90 -4.85 0.51
C GLY A 12 10.48 -3.59 1.16
N ALA A 13 11.50 -3.00 0.54
CA ALA A 13 12.13 -1.78 1.01
C ALA A 13 11.15 -0.60 1.10
N ILE A 14 10.25 -0.45 0.12
CA ILE A 14 9.20 0.59 0.17
C ILE A 14 8.25 0.35 1.36
N ALA A 15 7.82 -0.89 1.57
CA ALA A 15 6.91 -1.23 2.66
C ALA A 15 7.57 -1.06 4.04
N GLU A 16 8.82 -1.49 4.20
CA GLU A 16 9.62 -1.34 5.42
C GLU A 16 9.87 0.14 5.72
N ALA A 17 10.36 0.91 4.75
CA ALA A 17 10.56 2.35 4.91
C ALA A 17 9.26 3.07 5.29
N THR A 18 8.11 2.65 4.74
CA THR A 18 6.81 3.22 5.14
C THR A 18 6.54 3.03 6.63
N ILE A 19 6.81 1.84 7.18
CA ILE A 19 6.60 1.53 8.60
C ILE A 19 7.59 2.30 9.49
N GLU A 20 8.85 2.37 9.07
CA GLU A 20 9.89 3.09 9.79
C GLU A 20 9.56 4.59 9.86
N LEU A 21 9.18 5.20 8.74
CA LEU A 21 8.76 6.60 8.70
C LEU A 21 7.50 6.84 9.52
N GLN A 22 6.53 5.90 9.52
CA GLN A 22 5.35 6.01 10.39
C GLN A 22 5.77 6.11 11.86
N THR A 23 6.71 5.27 12.29
CA THR A 23 7.25 5.26 13.65
C THR A 23 8.04 6.53 13.96
N GLU A 24 8.92 6.96 13.05
CA GLU A 24 9.77 8.14 13.23
C GLU A 24 8.96 9.42 13.41
N PHE A 25 7.84 9.53 12.71
CA PHE A 25 7.04 10.75 12.68
C PHE A 25 5.84 10.77 13.64
N GLU A 26 5.64 9.74 14.47
CA GLU A 26 4.50 9.62 15.39
C GLU A 26 4.28 10.88 16.25
N GLU A 27 5.36 11.47 16.76
CA GLU A 27 5.29 12.63 17.68
C GLU A 27 5.14 13.99 16.96
N THR A 28 5.42 14.04 15.66
CA THR A 28 5.44 15.30 14.90
C THR A 28 4.10 15.65 14.26
N GLY A 29 3.12 14.74 14.33
CA GLY A 29 1.84 14.86 13.64
C GLY A 29 1.90 14.62 12.13
N THR A 30 3.06 14.25 11.57
CA THR A 30 3.18 13.87 10.16
C THR A 30 2.66 12.45 9.96
N ILE A 31 1.67 12.30 9.07
CA ILE A 31 1.03 11.01 8.82
C ILE A 31 1.52 10.44 7.49
N ILE A 32 2.27 9.34 7.55
CA ILE A 32 2.74 8.60 6.38
C ILE A 32 1.67 7.58 5.97
N ASN A 33 1.32 7.58 4.68
CA ASN A 33 0.18 6.83 4.14
C ASN A 33 -1.13 7.10 4.93
N PRO A 34 -1.62 8.35 4.92
CA PRO A 34 -2.83 8.70 5.66
C PRO A 34 -4.05 8.00 5.06
N PRO A 35 -5.05 7.62 5.88
CA PRO A 35 -6.26 7.02 5.38
C PRO A 35 -7.08 8.05 4.60
N VAL A 36 -7.93 7.56 3.72
CA VAL A 36 -8.72 8.39 2.81
C VAL A 36 -10.19 8.02 2.88
N SER A 37 -11.04 8.92 2.40
CA SER A 37 -12.46 8.65 2.26
C SER A 37 -12.78 8.12 0.86
N VAL A 38 -13.97 7.53 0.69
CA VAL A 38 -14.44 7.08 -0.64
C VAL A 38 -14.62 8.27 -1.61
N LYS A 39 -14.96 9.45 -1.07
CA LYS A 39 -15.27 10.63 -1.86
C LYS A 39 -14.04 11.45 -2.20
N GLU A 40 -13.08 11.50 -1.28
CA GLU A 40 -11.91 12.36 -1.34
C GLU A 40 -10.69 11.50 -1.05
N ARG A 41 -10.01 11.09 -2.13
CA ARG A 41 -8.87 10.18 -2.08
C ARG A 41 -7.54 10.86 -1.78
N ASP A 42 -7.49 12.18 -1.91
CA ASP A 42 -6.27 12.97 -1.72
C ASP A 42 -6.38 13.98 -0.57
N LEU A 43 -7.47 13.90 0.20
CA LEU A 43 -7.68 14.74 1.38
C LEU A 43 -7.78 13.86 2.63
N TYR A 44 -7.12 14.31 3.69
CA TYR A 44 -7.25 13.76 5.03
C TYR A 44 -7.85 14.83 5.94
N GLU A 45 -9.00 14.51 6.54
CA GLU A 45 -9.65 15.35 7.55
C GLU A 45 -9.25 14.85 8.94
N GLU A 46 -8.45 15.64 9.65
CA GLU A 46 -8.07 15.33 11.01
C GLU A 46 -9.28 15.32 11.95
N GLY A 47 -9.45 14.25 12.73
CA GLY A 47 -10.63 14.06 13.59
C GLY A 47 -11.91 13.65 12.85
N GLY A 48 -11.85 13.53 11.51
CA GLY A 48 -12.95 13.03 10.70
C GLY A 48 -13.16 11.52 10.83
N ILE A 49 -14.40 11.07 10.80
CA ILE A 49 -14.76 9.63 10.81
C ILE A 49 -14.92 9.04 9.39
N GLY A 50 -14.68 9.83 8.34
CA GLY A 50 -14.89 9.40 6.96
C GLY A 50 -13.70 8.66 6.34
N SER A 51 -12.50 8.88 6.88
CA SER A 51 -11.24 8.42 6.28
C SER A 51 -10.78 7.11 6.91
N THR A 52 -11.25 5.98 6.38
CA THR A 52 -10.93 4.62 6.87
C THR A 52 -10.36 3.68 5.81
N TYR A 53 -10.19 4.18 4.59
CA TYR A 53 -9.73 3.41 3.43
C TYR A 53 -8.26 3.71 3.15
N ARG A 54 -7.60 2.80 2.41
CA ARG A 54 -6.24 3.01 1.93
C ARG A 54 -6.24 3.32 0.45
N ARG A 55 -5.27 4.12 0.02
CA ARG A 55 -4.97 4.26 -1.40
C ARG A 55 -4.32 2.99 -1.92
N VAL A 56 -4.58 2.74 -3.20
CA VAL A 56 -3.81 1.76 -3.96
C VAL A 56 -2.75 2.58 -4.68
N GLU A 57 -1.51 2.39 -4.29
CA GLU A 57 -0.34 2.98 -4.93
C GLU A 57 0.09 2.09 -6.09
N VAL A 58 0.42 2.68 -7.24
CA VAL A 58 0.83 1.94 -8.43
C VAL A 58 2.34 2.10 -8.60
N ILE A 59 3.10 1.04 -8.32
CA ILE A 59 4.55 1.04 -8.52
C ILE A 59 4.83 0.67 -9.96
N GLU A 60 5.42 1.59 -10.73
CA GLU A 60 5.82 1.36 -12.11
C GLU A 60 7.27 0.88 -12.20
N PHE A 61 7.46 -0.26 -12.85
CA PHE A 61 8.76 -0.84 -13.11
C PHE A 61 9.10 -0.70 -14.60
N ASP A 62 10.30 -0.17 -14.87
CA ASP A 62 10.87 -0.08 -16.22
C ASP A 62 12.30 -0.62 -16.15
N ILE A 63 12.46 -1.91 -16.47
CA ILE A 63 13.65 -2.70 -16.16
C ILE A 63 14.34 -3.14 -17.46
N ALA A 64 15.64 -2.87 -17.57
CA ALA A 64 16.48 -3.49 -18.59
C ALA A 64 16.93 -4.89 -18.13
N VAL A 65 16.72 -5.90 -18.99
CA VAL A 65 17.04 -7.29 -18.73
C VAL A 65 17.91 -7.87 -19.85
N THR A 66 18.84 -8.73 -19.48
CA THR A 66 19.67 -9.50 -20.41
C THR A 66 19.44 -10.99 -20.21
N ALA A 67 19.62 -11.78 -21.27
CA ALA A 67 19.56 -13.23 -21.17
C ALA A 67 20.80 -13.70 -20.41
N SER A 68 20.63 -14.44 -19.32
CA SER A 68 21.77 -15.16 -18.73
C SER A 68 22.12 -16.33 -19.64
N GLY A 69 23.26 -16.28 -20.31
CA GLY A 69 23.75 -17.39 -21.14
C GLY A 69 23.81 -18.70 -20.37
N GLU A 70 23.58 -19.82 -21.07
CA GLU A 70 23.69 -21.17 -20.55
C GLU A 70 25.03 -21.38 -19.83
N THR A 71 25.01 -21.55 -18.51
CA THR A 71 26.14 -22.12 -17.80
C THR A 71 26.22 -23.58 -18.21
N ALA A 72 27.34 -23.98 -18.83
CA ALA A 72 27.65 -25.37 -19.14
C ALA A 72 27.42 -26.26 -17.89
N GLY A 73 26.27 -26.94 -17.84
CA GLY A 73 25.84 -27.70 -16.67
C GLY A 73 24.39 -27.45 -16.22
N GLY A 74 23.41 -27.61 -17.12
CA GLY A 74 22.00 -27.93 -16.76
C GLY A 74 21.22 -26.94 -15.89
N GLY A 75 21.73 -25.75 -15.61
CA GLY A 75 21.02 -24.70 -14.87
C GLY A 75 20.01 -23.97 -15.76
N LYS A 76 18.79 -23.76 -15.25
CA LYS A 76 17.70 -23.06 -15.96
C LYS A 76 18.18 -21.73 -16.55
N ALA A 77 18.02 -21.55 -17.86
CA ALA A 77 18.15 -20.25 -18.50
C ALA A 77 17.16 -19.26 -17.85
N GLY A 78 17.62 -18.04 -17.52
CA GLY A 78 16.83 -17.01 -16.84
C GLY A 78 17.13 -15.60 -17.33
N LEU A 79 16.27 -14.65 -16.96
CA LEU A 79 16.48 -13.23 -17.21
C LEU A 79 17.22 -12.60 -16.03
N ARG A 80 18.24 -11.78 -16.31
CA ARG A 80 18.98 -10.99 -15.31
C ARG A 80 18.76 -9.51 -15.54
N ILE A 81 18.77 -8.73 -14.47
CA ILE A 81 18.66 -7.28 -14.54
C ILE A 81 20.02 -6.68 -14.86
N LEU A 82 20.05 -5.73 -15.79
CA LEU A 82 21.25 -4.96 -16.09
C LEU A 82 21.40 -3.82 -15.06
N SER A 83 22.25 -4.04 -14.05
CA SER A 83 22.60 -3.00 -13.07
C SER A 83 23.79 -2.18 -13.57
N VAL A 84 23.62 -0.86 -13.64
CA VAL A 84 24.74 0.06 -13.83
C VAL A 84 25.35 0.32 -12.46
N GLU A 85 26.31 -0.50 -12.04
CA GLU A 85 27.21 -0.10 -10.96
C GLU A 85 28.15 0.97 -11.51
N ALA A 86 27.95 2.22 -11.08
CA ALA A 86 28.89 3.31 -11.34
C ALA A 86 30.17 3.07 -10.52
N GLY A 87 30.97 2.09 -10.92
CA GLY A 87 32.29 1.79 -10.37
C GLY A 87 33.37 2.65 -11.02
N ILE A 88 34.24 3.20 -10.20
CA ILE A 88 35.37 4.11 -10.51
C ILE A 88 36.53 3.35 -11.21
N ASP A 89 36.23 2.44 -12.13
CA ASP A 89 37.24 1.84 -13.00
C ASP A 89 36.66 1.70 -14.40
N GLY A 90 37.04 2.67 -15.25
CA GLY A 90 36.55 2.88 -16.60
C GLY A 90 36.92 1.78 -17.61
N LYS A 91 36.72 0.51 -17.29
CA LYS A 91 36.60 -0.55 -18.29
C LYS A 91 35.15 -0.61 -18.73
N HIS A 92 34.83 0.30 -19.64
CA HIS A 92 33.64 0.24 -20.47
C HIS A 92 33.74 -1.02 -21.35
N SER A 93 33.31 -2.14 -20.79
CA SER A 93 32.92 -3.30 -21.57
C SER A 93 31.63 -2.91 -22.28
N GLN A 94 31.76 -2.26 -23.45
CA GLN A 94 30.72 -2.26 -24.46
C GLN A 94 30.58 -3.68 -25.01
N GLN A 95 30.23 -4.62 -24.15
CA GLN A 95 29.59 -5.82 -24.63
C GLN A 95 28.15 -5.36 -24.87
N SER A 96 27.84 -5.17 -26.15
CA SER A 96 26.49 -5.00 -26.67
C SER A 96 25.67 -6.25 -26.31
N GLU A 97 25.40 -6.47 -25.03
CA GLU A 97 24.38 -7.40 -24.58
C GLU A 97 23.05 -6.85 -25.12
N GLU A 98 22.33 -7.65 -25.89
CA GLU A 98 20.97 -7.30 -26.31
C GLU A 98 20.08 -7.19 -25.08
N ALA A 99 20.05 -5.99 -24.50
CA ALA A 99 19.21 -5.65 -23.37
C ALA A 99 17.78 -5.49 -23.87
N SER A 100 16.92 -6.44 -23.50
CA SER A 100 15.48 -6.30 -23.64
C SER A 100 14.95 -5.43 -22.50
N ARG A 101 13.83 -4.72 -22.69
CA ARG A 101 13.23 -3.87 -21.66
C ARG A 101 11.84 -4.38 -21.30
N VAL A 102 11.57 -4.53 -20.01
CA VAL A 102 10.29 -4.99 -19.47
C VAL A 102 9.66 -3.85 -18.68
N LYS A 103 8.44 -3.47 -19.06
CA LYS A 103 7.65 -2.44 -18.38
C LYS A 103 6.35 -3.04 -17.85
N PHE A 104 6.07 -2.82 -16.58
CA PHE A 104 4.84 -3.27 -15.93
C PHE A 104 4.60 -2.47 -14.65
N SER A 105 3.41 -2.63 -14.07
CA SER A 105 3.04 -1.96 -12.83
C SER A 105 2.50 -2.95 -11.81
N VAL A 106 2.78 -2.72 -10.53
CA VAL A 106 2.25 -3.50 -9.42
C VAL A 106 1.41 -2.60 -8.52
N PRO A 107 0.08 -2.76 -8.47
CA PRO A 107 -0.76 -2.06 -7.50
C PRO A 107 -0.53 -2.64 -6.10
N VAL A 108 -0.25 -1.76 -5.13
CA VAL A 108 -0.01 -2.14 -3.73
C VAL A 108 -0.84 -1.26 -2.79
N SER A 109 -1.19 -1.80 -1.63
CA SER A 109 -1.68 -1.01 -0.50
C SER A 109 -0.64 -1.10 0.60
N LEU A 110 -0.08 0.04 0.98
CA LEU A 110 0.91 0.11 2.05
C LEU A 110 0.28 -0.10 3.44
N SER A 111 1.13 -0.24 4.45
CA SER A 111 0.74 -0.45 5.85
C SER A 111 -0.17 0.67 6.38
N PRO A 112 -1.16 0.34 7.22
CA PRO A 112 -2.02 1.36 7.83
C PRO A 112 -1.21 2.32 8.67
N SER A 113 -1.58 3.60 8.63
CA SER A 113 -1.14 4.56 9.65
C SER A 113 -1.96 4.43 10.94
N GLY A 114 -1.42 4.93 12.05
CA GLY A 114 -2.16 5.02 13.32
C GLY A 114 -3.49 5.78 13.19
N ALA A 115 -3.53 6.81 12.34
CA ALA A 115 -4.75 7.55 12.01
C ALA A 115 -5.88 6.66 11.45
N GLU A 116 -5.54 5.63 10.66
CA GLU A 116 -6.54 4.68 10.15
C GLU A 116 -7.21 3.90 11.29
N ALA A 117 -6.43 3.44 12.26
CA ALA A 117 -6.94 2.70 13.41
C ALA A 117 -7.88 3.58 14.24
N THR A 118 -7.44 4.79 14.59
CA THR A 118 -8.25 5.79 15.30
C THR A 118 -9.56 6.08 14.58
N ASN A 119 -9.52 6.29 13.27
CA ASN A 119 -10.71 6.60 12.48
C ASN A 119 -11.68 5.42 12.42
N ARG A 120 -11.18 4.19 12.35
CA ARG A 120 -12.02 2.98 12.38
C ARG A 120 -12.77 2.85 13.70
N GLU A 121 -12.06 2.98 14.82
CA GLU A 121 -12.67 2.95 16.15
C GLU A 121 -13.74 4.04 16.30
N ALA A 122 -13.43 5.27 15.88
CA ALA A 122 -14.37 6.39 15.92
C ALA A 122 -15.62 6.15 15.05
N THR A 123 -15.42 5.58 13.85
CA THR A 123 -16.50 5.24 12.92
C THR A 123 -17.43 4.16 13.48
N GLU A 124 -16.86 3.13 14.08
CA GLU A 124 -17.60 2.04 14.72
C GLU A 124 -18.39 2.57 15.93
N ALA A 125 -17.77 3.36 16.79
CA ALA A 125 -18.43 4.00 17.92
C ALA A 125 -19.57 4.93 17.48
N HIS A 126 -19.39 5.66 16.38
CA HIS A 126 -20.45 6.48 15.80
C HIS A 126 -21.61 5.62 15.27
N ARG A 127 -21.30 4.57 14.52
CA ARG A 127 -22.30 3.64 13.96
C ARG A 127 -23.15 2.98 15.04
N ASN A 128 -22.52 2.55 16.13
CA ASN A 128 -23.21 1.95 17.27
C ASN A 128 -24.13 2.95 17.98
N ARG A 129 -23.66 4.18 18.23
CA ARG A 129 -24.50 5.23 18.82
C ARG A 129 -25.73 5.55 17.96
N VAL A 130 -25.55 5.64 16.64
CA VAL A 130 -26.65 5.90 15.71
C VAL A 130 -27.65 4.73 15.66
N SER A 131 -27.17 3.49 15.67
CA SER A 131 -28.04 2.30 15.64
C SER A 131 -28.88 2.19 16.92
N GLU A 132 -28.29 2.42 18.09
CA GLU A 132 -28.99 2.43 19.38
C GLU A 132 -30.04 3.54 19.45
N ALA A 133 -29.69 4.75 19.02
CA ALA A 133 -30.62 5.88 18.98
C ALA A 133 -31.81 5.58 18.06
N ARG A 134 -31.57 4.97 16.90
CA ARG A 134 -32.63 4.53 15.97
C ARG A 134 -33.50 3.43 16.58
N ALA A 135 -32.91 2.45 17.26
CA ALA A 135 -33.65 1.37 17.93
C ALA A 135 -34.55 1.91 19.05
N LYS A 136 -34.04 2.81 19.89
CA LYS A 136 -34.81 3.48 20.95
C LYS A 136 -35.98 4.30 20.38
N ARG A 137 -35.75 5.07 19.30
CA ARG A 137 -36.82 5.81 18.60
C ARG A 137 -37.90 4.88 18.05
N ARG A 138 -37.51 3.74 17.47
CA ARG A 138 -38.46 2.74 16.94
C ARG A 138 -39.31 2.10 18.04
N GLN A 139 -38.70 1.77 19.18
CA GLN A 139 -39.43 1.22 20.33
C GLN A 139 -40.42 2.24 20.93
N ALA A 140 -40.01 3.51 21.04
CA ALA A 140 -40.88 4.58 21.54
C ALA A 140 -42.07 4.91 20.62
N GLN A 141 -41.92 4.71 19.31
CA GLN A 141 -42.97 4.94 18.31
C GLN A 141 -43.87 3.72 18.07
N THR A 142 -43.58 2.56 18.65
CA THR A 142 -44.46 1.39 18.52
C THR A 142 -45.69 1.61 19.39
N PRO A 143 -46.91 1.77 18.83
CA PRO A 143 -48.09 2.02 19.64
C PRO A 143 -48.31 0.81 20.57
N ARG A 144 -48.49 1.07 21.87
CA ARG A 144 -48.96 0.05 22.81
C ARG A 144 -50.34 -0.36 22.33
N ARG A 145 -50.45 -1.51 21.66
CA ARG A 145 -51.72 -2.11 21.24
C ARG A 145 -52.47 -2.46 22.53
N SER A 146 -53.23 -1.51 23.06
CA SER A 146 -54.12 -1.71 24.18
C SER A 146 -55.25 -2.60 23.69
N TYR A 147 -55.14 -3.89 23.98
CA TYR A 147 -56.28 -4.79 23.94
C TYR A 147 -57.24 -4.31 25.03
N TRP A 148 -58.34 -3.67 24.62
CA TRP A 148 -59.47 -3.42 25.50
C TRP A 148 -60.30 -4.71 25.63
N PRO A 149 -60.83 -5.00 26.83
CA PRO A 149 -61.54 -6.24 27.14
C PRO A 149 -62.90 -6.36 26.43
#